data_AF-A0A345RIW7-F1
#
_entry.id   AF-A0A345RIW7-F1
#
_cell.length_a   1.000
_cell.length_b   1.000
_cell.length_c   1.000
_cell.angle_alpha   90.00
_cell.angle_beta   90.00
_cell.angle_gamma   90.00
#
_symmetry.space_group_name_H-M   'P 1'
#
loop_
_entity.id
_entity.type
_entity.pdbx_description
1 polymer ?
#
loop_
_entity_poly.entity_id
_entity_poly.type
_entity_poly.pdbx_seq_one_letter_code
_entity_poly.pdbx_strand_id
1 'polypeptide(L)' 'MIDQEQIQKFSPADGDIYVVPDETPVDLCKALAEAIAVAAPGVKAVVFRGDLHRLTVEEMNAAGWYRA' A
#
# COMPACT_ATOMS: atom_id res chain seq x y z
N MET A 1 -14.95 -8.67 8.65
CA MET A 1 -13.71 -9.32 9.14
C MET A 1 -12.86 -9.60 7.92
N ILE A 2 -11.65 -9.07 7.88
CA ILE A 2 -10.71 -9.31 6.78
C ILE A 2 -10.22 -10.76 6.89
N ASP A 3 -10.23 -11.49 5.78
CA ASP A 3 -9.94 -12.91 5.72
C ASP A 3 -8.44 -13.15 5.45
N GLN A 4 -7.77 -13.80 6.40
CA GLN A 4 -6.33 -14.09 6.34
C GLN A 4 -5.96 -15.00 5.16
N GLU A 5 -6.82 -15.96 4.80
CA GLU A 5 -6.56 -16.86 3.67
C GLU A 5 -6.56 -16.11 2.34
N GLN A 6 -7.37 -15.05 2.22
CA GLN A 6 -7.38 -14.20 1.04
C GLN A 6 -6.11 -13.35 0.95
N ILE A 7 -5.56 -12.92 2.10
CA ILE A 7 -4.33 -12.15 2.10
C ILE A 7 -3.10 -12.99 1.76
N GLN A 8 -3.04 -14.24 2.22
CA GLN A 8 -1.96 -15.13 1.81
C GLN A 8 -1.90 -15.33 0.29
N LYS A 9 -3.05 -15.29 -0.40
CA LYS A 9 -3.10 -15.38 -1.88
C LYS A 9 -2.50 -14.17 -2.57
N PHE A 10 -2.43 -13.00 -1.91
CA PHE A 10 -1.72 -11.84 -2.45
C PHE A 10 -0.19 -12.01 -2.41
N SER A 11 0.33 -13.04 -1.73
CA SER A 11 1.77 -13.31 -1.58
C SER A 11 2.58 -12.07 -1.20
N PRO A 12 2.32 -11.45 -0.03
CA PRO A 12 2.95 -10.20 0.36
C PRO A 12 4.48 -10.29 0.35
N ALA A 13 5.13 -9.27 -0.19
CA ALA A 13 6.58 -9.15 -0.27
C ALA A 13 7.08 -7.83 0.34
N ASP A 14 8.37 -7.81 0.72
CA ASP A 14 9.02 -6.60 1.20
C ASP A 14 8.94 -5.48 0.16
N GLY A 15 8.39 -4.34 0.57
CA GLY A 15 8.20 -3.16 -0.28
C GLY A 15 6.84 -3.08 -0.96
N ASP A 16 5.95 -4.05 -0.77
CA ASP A 16 4.60 -3.98 -1.32
C ASP A 16 3.81 -2.78 -0.76
N ILE A 17 3.00 -2.18 -1.63
CA ILE A 17 2.08 -1.10 -1.27
C ILE A 17 0.65 -1.50 -1.63
N TYR A 18 -0.18 -1.64 -0.61
CA TYR A 18 -1.60 -1.93 -0.71
C TYR A 18 -2.38 -0.62 -0.69
N VAL A 19 -2.87 -0.20 -1.85
CA VAL A 19 -3.61 1.06 -1.99
C VAL A 19 -5.10 0.78 -1.78
N VAL A 20 -5.73 1.58 -0.92
CA VAL A 20 -7.18 1.55 -0.69
C VAL A 20 -7.80 2.94 -0.98
N PRO A 21 -9.09 3.00 -1.37
CA PRO A 21 -9.78 4.28 -1.61
C PRO A 21 -9.71 5.24 -0.42
N ASP A 22 -9.74 6.55 -0.66
CA ASP A 22 -9.60 7.58 0.38
C ASP A 22 -10.72 7.51 1.44
N GLU A 23 -11.92 7.13 1.01
CA GLU A 23 -13.09 6.93 1.87
C GLU A 23 -13.00 5.71 2.79
N THR A 24 -11.96 4.87 2.63
CA THR A 24 -11.79 3.67 3.45
C THR A 24 -11.63 4.07 4.92
N PRO A 25 -12.43 3.50 5.84
CA PRO A 25 -12.29 3.78 7.27
C PRO A 25 -10.87 3.45 7.76
N VAL A 26 -10.31 4.33 8.58
CA VAL A 26 -8.94 4.17 9.12
C VAL A 26 -8.79 2.83 9.84
N ASP A 27 -9.78 2.42 10.61
CA ASP A 27 -9.74 1.17 11.35
C ASP A 27 -9.74 -0.06 10.44
N LEU A 28 -10.36 0.05 9.25
CA LEU A 28 -10.29 -1.00 8.24
C LEU A 28 -8.91 -1.07 7.58
N CYS A 29 -8.26 0.08 7.36
CA CYS A 29 -6.88 0.14 6.88
C CYS A 29 -5.91 -0.51 7.88
N LYS A 30 -6.08 -0.25 9.18
CA LYS A 30 -5.31 -0.89 10.24
C LYS A 30 -5.53 -2.39 10.29
N ALA A 31 -6.79 -2.83 10.22
CA ALA A 31 -7.12 -4.25 10.19
C ALA A 31 -6.48 -4.97 8.98
N LEU A 32 -6.39 -4.31 7.82
CA LEU A 32 -5.69 -4.85 6.66
C LEU A 32 -4.18 -4.98 6.92
N ALA A 33 -3.56 -3.94 7.48
CA ALA A 33 -2.14 -3.96 7.81
C ALA A 33 -1.81 -5.07 8.83
N GLU A 34 -2.63 -5.24 9.86
CA GLU A 34 -2.51 -6.32 10.83
C GLU A 34 -2.66 -7.68 10.17
N ALA A 35 -3.66 -7.85 9.31
CA ALA A 35 -3.88 -9.11 8.63
C ALA A 35 -2.74 -9.49 7.66
N ILE A 36 -2.09 -8.51 7.01
CA ILE A 36 -0.85 -8.71 6.24
C ILE A 36 0.29 -9.17 7.15
N ALA A 37 0.50 -8.50 8.29
CA ALA A 37 1.56 -8.86 9.23
C ALA A 37 1.40 -10.27 9.81
N VAL A 38 0.16 -10.72 10.02
CA VAL A 38 -0.16 -12.08 10.47
C VAL A 38 0.01 -13.10 9.34
N ALA A 39 -0.45 -12.77 8.12
CA ALA A 39 -0.37 -13.65 6.96
C ALA A 39 1.07 -13.88 6.46
N ALA A 40 1.92 -12.86 6.57
CA ALA A 40 3.31 -12.88 6.12
C ALA A 40 4.25 -12.25 7.18
N PRO A 41 4.58 -13.00 8.25
CA PRO A 41 5.42 -12.48 9.33
C PRO A 41 6.79 -12.01 8.84
N GLY A 42 7.20 -10.81 9.25
CA GLY A 42 8.49 -10.22 8.89
C GLY A 42 8.51 -9.41 7.58
N VAL A 43 7.46 -9.52 6.77
CA VAL A 43 7.31 -8.71 5.56
C VAL A 43 7.03 -7.25 5.91
N LYS A 44 7.76 -6.34 5.27
CA LYS A 44 7.61 -4.89 5.37
C LYS A 44 6.78 -4.37 4.20
N ALA A 45 5.47 -4.29 4.38
CA ALA A 45 4.54 -3.70 3.42
C ALA A 45 3.85 -2.45 4.01
N VAL A 46 3.28 -1.62 3.14
CA VAL A 46 2.55 -0.40 3.51
C VAL A 46 1.10 -0.49 3.03
N VAL A 47 0.15 -0.13 3.90
CA VAL A 47 -1.22 0.18 3.48
C VAL A 47 -1.32 1.69 3.29
N PHE A 48 -1.61 2.12 2.06
CA PHE A 48 -1.76 3.52 1.70
C PHE A 48 -3.23 3.82 1.42
N ARG A 49 -3.75 4.88 2.06
CA ARG A 49 -5.13 5.32 1.86
C ARG A 49 -5.14 6.58 1.00
N GLY A 50 -5.82 6.51 -0.14
CA GLY A 50 -5.93 7.58 -1.11
C GLY A 50 -5.15 7.29 -2.39
N ASP A 51 -5.05 8.32 -3.24
CA ASP A 51 -4.46 8.18 -4.58
C ASP A 51 -2.94 8.06 -4.52
N LEU A 52 -2.44 6.95 -5.07
CA LEU A 52 -1.01 6.71 -5.24
C LEU A 52 -0.71 6.46 -6.71
N HIS A 53 0.14 7.31 -7.29
CA HIS A 53 0.57 7.20 -8.66
C HIS A 53 2.09 7.10 -8.74
N ARG A 54 2.57 6.17 -9.55
CA ARG A 54 3.97 6.14 -9.93
C ARG A 54 4.20 7.22 -10.97
N LEU A 55 5.05 8.18 -10.65
CA LEU A 55 5.49 9.20 -11.60
C LEU A 55 6.81 8.77 -12.24
N THR A 56 6.92 9.07 -13.54
CA THR A 56 8.16 9.08 -14.29
C THR A 56 9.00 10.31 -13.90
N VAL A 57 10.30 10.26 -14.19
CA VAL A 57 11.19 11.41 -13.93
C VAL A 57 10.74 12.62 -14.76
N GLU A 58 10.26 12.39 -15.98
CA GLU A 58 9.72 13.42 -16.86
C GLU A 58 8.49 14.10 -16.25
N GLU A 59 7.54 13.33 -15.70
CA GLU A 59 6.37 13.88 -15.00
C GLU A 59 6.77 14.66 -13.73
N MET A 60 7.77 14.16 -12.98
CA MET A 60 8.30 14.87 -11.82
C MET A 60 8.98 16.19 -12.21
N ASN A 61 9.74 16.19 -13.31
CA ASN A 61 10.38 17.40 -13.86
C ASN A 61 9.33 18.41 -14.34
N ALA A 62 8.31 17.95 -15.06
CA ALA A 62 7.20 18.79 -15.52
C ALA A 62 6.41 19.41 -14.34
N ALA A 63 6.28 18.67 -13.23
CA ALA A 63 5.71 19.17 -11.98
C ALA A 63 6.65 20.10 -11.20
N GLY A 64 7.87 20.34 -11.69
CA GLY A 64 8.86 21.23 -11.07
C GLY A 64 9.55 20.65 -9.82
N TRP A 65 9.51 19.33 -9.62
CA TRP A 65 10.08 18.69 -8.44
C TRP A 65 11.61 18.68 -8.47
N TYR A 66 12.17 18.58 -9.68
CA TYR A 66 13.60 18.80 -9.91
C TYR A 66 13.77 20.08 -10.73
N ARG A 67 14.77 20.89 -10.34
CA ARG A 67 15.29 21.95 -11.19
C ARG A 67 16.43 21.32 -11.99
N ALA A 68 16.13 20.91 -13.22
CA ALA A 68 17.18 20.57 -14.19
C ALA A 68 18.07 21.79 -14.46
#